data_AF-A0A7S0M8C1-F1
#
_entry.id   AF-A0A7S0M8C1-F1
#
_cell.length_a   1.000
_cell.length_b   1.000
_cell.length_c   1.000
_cell.angle_alpha   90.00
_cell.angle_beta   90.00
_cell.angle_gamma   90.00
#
_symmetry.space_group_name_H-M   'P 1'
#
loop_
_entity.id
_entity.type
_entity.pdbx_description
1 polymer ?
#
loop_
_entity_poly.entity_id
_entity_poly.type
_entity_poly.pdbx_seq_one_letter_code
_entity_poly.pdbx_strand_id
1 'polypeptide(L)'
;FKQLFAQVTNPPIDPIRESVVMTVECFVGPEHNLLQTSEEHCCRLYLPQPTLSIEELAAIRDYKDRGYKSKVLDATFPRAEGVDALAKHIVRLCEEASQAVTDGFAFIILSDRAISLERVPIPALMAVGAVHHYLTRMLQRTRVGIISDSGEPREVHHHCLMAGYGADAVCPYMAYVAIEKLVAEEKLPKDVPLEKLFYNYRKACGKGMLKVMAKMGVSTLASYKGAQVFEAVGIGAEVIDVCFRDTPSRIAGVNMALVARDYLRQHEVGFFPRELTDVTTHELENPGEYAYRSNPKSEAHINDPGAIAALQDAARTNSRRAFAEFSKQHDAAIRRCTIRGNLDFAWDQATPVPLEEVESAIAIVKRFRTGAMSYGSISIEAHSTLAVAMNRLDAKSNTGEGGEAPERFERMANGDSMRSSIKQVASGRFGVSINYLTNADELQIKMAQ
;
A
#
# COMPACT_ATOMS: atom_id res chain seq x y z
N PHE A 1 5.71 0.84 -3.51
CA PHE A 1 4.74 1.59 -4.35
C PHE A 1 3.63 2.16 -3.48
N LYS A 2 3.13 3.35 -3.81
CA LYS A 2 2.01 4.02 -3.13
C LYS A 2 0.88 4.21 -4.13
N GLN A 3 -0.36 3.93 -3.70
CA GLN A 3 -1.55 4.12 -4.54
C GLN A 3 -1.75 5.60 -4.79
N LEU A 4 -1.93 5.99 -6.05
CA LEU A 4 -2.43 7.31 -6.38
C LEU A 4 -3.93 7.37 -6.09
N PHE A 5 -4.43 8.56 -5.80
CA PHE A 5 -5.85 8.83 -5.60
C PHE A 5 -6.20 10.17 -6.23
N ALA A 6 -7.41 10.27 -6.75
CA ALA A 6 -7.94 11.49 -7.32
C ALA A 6 -8.26 12.50 -6.21
N GLN A 7 -8.08 13.78 -6.50
CA GLN A 7 -8.34 14.85 -5.56
C GLN A 7 -9.35 15.84 -6.13
N VAL A 8 -8.90 16.88 -6.81
CA VAL A 8 -9.76 17.95 -7.35
C VAL A 8 -10.12 17.69 -8.81
N THR A 9 -9.18 17.16 -9.60
CA THR A 9 -9.31 17.01 -11.06
C THR A 9 -10.47 16.11 -11.48
N ASN A 10 -10.74 15.07 -10.68
CA ASN A 10 -11.81 14.12 -10.90
C ASN A 10 -12.24 13.52 -9.55
N PRO A 11 -13.51 13.12 -9.39
CA PRO A 11 -13.99 12.54 -8.14
C PRO A 11 -13.63 11.05 -8.02
N PRO A 12 -13.42 10.54 -6.79
CA PRO A 12 -13.47 9.10 -6.53
C PRO A 12 -14.92 8.58 -6.60
N ILE A 13 -15.07 7.26 -6.69
CA ILE A 13 -16.37 6.55 -6.74
C ILE A 13 -16.67 5.92 -5.36
N ASP A 14 -17.94 5.68 -5.02
CA ASP A 14 -18.30 4.86 -3.86
C ASP A 14 -18.38 3.36 -4.25
N PRO A 15 -17.40 2.52 -3.88
CA PRO A 15 -17.35 1.11 -4.30
C PRO A 15 -18.42 0.23 -3.64
N ILE A 16 -19.20 0.78 -2.71
CA ILE A 16 -20.28 0.06 -2.01
C ILE A 16 -21.62 0.50 -2.59
N ARG A 17 -21.91 1.80 -2.52
CA ARG A 17 -23.21 2.37 -2.93
C ARG A 17 -23.38 2.43 -4.43
N GLU A 18 -22.28 2.61 -5.17
CA GLU A 18 -22.26 2.67 -6.63
C GLU A 18 -21.65 1.39 -7.23
N SER A 19 -21.71 0.27 -6.50
CA SER A 19 -21.12 -1.01 -6.94
C SER A 19 -21.62 -1.51 -8.29
N VAL A 20 -22.84 -1.12 -8.71
CA VAL A 20 -23.42 -1.51 -10.02
C VAL A 20 -22.64 -0.98 -11.22
N VAL A 21 -21.89 0.12 -11.06
CA VAL A 21 -21.08 0.69 -12.15
C VAL A 21 -19.64 0.19 -12.12
N MET A 22 -19.28 -0.68 -11.18
CA MET A 22 -17.90 -1.15 -11.00
C MET A 22 -17.77 -2.66 -11.19
N THR A 23 -16.65 -3.11 -11.75
CA THR A 23 -16.40 -4.55 -11.91
C THR A 23 -14.91 -4.91 -11.86
N VAL A 24 -14.63 -6.07 -11.27
CA VAL A 24 -13.33 -6.77 -11.35
C VAL A 24 -13.36 -7.94 -12.32
N GLU A 25 -14.46 -8.13 -13.04
CA GLU A 25 -14.56 -9.13 -14.09
C GLU A 25 -13.66 -8.72 -15.26
N CYS A 26 -13.01 -9.69 -15.89
CA CYS A 26 -12.17 -9.42 -17.03
C CYS A 26 -12.07 -10.61 -17.99
N PHE A 27 -11.87 -10.28 -19.26
CA PHE A 27 -11.52 -11.26 -20.29
C PHE A 27 -10.00 -11.37 -20.37
N VAL A 28 -9.50 -12.59 -20.49
CA VAL A 28 -8.06 -12.91 -20.50
C VAL A 28 -7.72 -13.75 -21.73
N GLY A 29 -6.53 -13.52 -22.27
CA GLY A 29 -6.03 -14.19 -23.46
C GLY A 29 -5.96 -13.26 -24.68
N PRO A 30 -5.60 -13.83 -25.83
CA PRO A 30 -5.32 -13.08 -27.05
C PRO A 30 -6.48 -12.16 -27.46
N GLU A 31 -6.13 -10.97 -27.90
CA GLU A 31 -7.05 -9.98 -28.45
C GLU A 31 -7.01 -10.03 -29.97
N HIS A 32 -8.19 -9.85 -30.58
CA HIS A 32 -8.34 -9.75 -32.02
C HIS A 32 -8.29 -8.29 -32.49
N ASN A 33 -8.26 -8.10 -33.80
CA ASN A 33 -8.14 -6.79 -34.41
C ASN A 33 -9.35 -5.91 -34.10
N LEU A 34 -9.14 -4.87 -33.29
CA LEU A 34 -10.16 -3.92 -32.86
C LEU A 34 -10.93 -3.24 -34.02
N LEU A 35 -10.33 -3.14 -35.20
CA LEU A 35 -10.94 -2.48 -36.37
C LEU A 35 -11.88 -3.40 -37.16
N GLN A 36 -11.97 -4.69 -36.81
CA GLN A 36 -12.79 -5.67 -37.50
C GLN A 36 -13.84 -6.26 -36.56
N THR A 37 -15.05 -6.45 -37.05
CA THR A 37 -16.10 -7.14 -36.29
C THR A 37 -16.09 -8.61 -36.67
N SER A 38 -15.86 -9.49 -35.68
CA SER A 38 -15.75 -10.94 -35.90
C SER A 38 -16.11 -11.72 -34.63
N GLU A 39 -16.67 -12.91 -34.76
CA GLU A 39 -17.05 -13.75 -33.60
C GLU A 39 -15.85 -14.23 -32.77
N GLU A 40 -14.67 -14.23 -33.37
CA GLU A 40 -13.40 -14.60 -32.73
C GLU A 40 -13.05 -13.65 -31.57
N HIS A 41 -13.58 -12.43 -31.54
CA HIS A 41 -13.42 -11.51 -30.40
C HIS A 41 -13.98 -12.08 -29.09
N CYS A 42 -14.97 -12.99 -29.19
CA CYS A 42 -15.57 -13.67 -28.04
C CYS A 42 -14.75 -14.86 -27.54
N CYS A 43 -13.68 -15.26 -28.24
CA CYS A 43 -12.82 -16.38 -27.87
C CYS A 43 -11.83 -16.01 -26.75
N ARG A 44 -12.30 -15.44 -25.64
CA ARG A 44 -11.43 -15.10 -24.49
C ARG A 44 -11.91 -15.80 -23.23
N LEU A 45 -11.00 -16.08 -22.30
CA LEU A 45 -11.39 -16.63 -21.00
C LEU A 45 -12.03 -15.54 -20.17
N TYR A 46 -13.31 -15.72 -19.84
CA TYR A 46 -14.00 -14.85 -18.91
C TYR A 46 -13.66 -15.23 -17.46
N LEU A 47 -13.10 -14.29 -16.71
CA LEU A 47 -12.81 -14.42 -15.30
C LEU A 47 -13.75 -13.51 -14.49
N PRO A 48 -14.56 -14.05 -13.57
CA PRO A 48 -15.38 -13.25 -12.67
C PRO A 48 -14.57 -12.35 -11.73
N GLN A 49 -13.31 -12.70 -11.48
CA GLN A 49 -12.36 -11.92 -10.69
C GLN A 49 -10.93 -12.34 -11.05
N PRO A 50 -9.92 -11.45 -10.86
CA PRO A 50 -8.54 -11.75 -11.23
C PRO A 50 -7.82 -12.65 -10.23
N THR A 51 -8.36 -12.88 -9.03
CA THR A 51 -7.78 -13.76 -8.02
C THR A 51 -8.25 -15.20 -8.26
N LEU A 52 -7.34 -16.04 -8.75
CA LEU A 52 -7.59 -17.42 -9.12
C LEU A 52 -7.47 -18.35 -7.92
N SER A 53 -8.28 -19.42 -7.91
CA SER A 53 -7.98 -20.61 -7.10
C SER A 53 -6.91 -21.47 -7.75
N ILE A 54 -6.40 -22.46 -7.01
CA ILE A 54 -5.40 -23.42 -7.51
C ILE A 54 -6.01 -24.25 -8.65
N GLU A 55 -7.28 -24.63 -8.52
CA GLU A 55 -8.03 -25.42 -9.50
C GLU A 55 -8.28 -24.61 -10.77
N GLU A 56 -8.64 -23.33 -10.65
CA GLU A 56 -8.82 -22.43 -11.80
C GLU A 56 -7.50 -22.23 -12.56
N LEU A 57 -6.38 -22.06 -11.85
CA LEU A 57 -5.06 -21.98 -12.48
C LEU A 57 -4.72 -23.29 -13.21
N ALA A 58 -4.95 -24.44 -12.57
CA ALA A 58 -4.71 -25.75 -13.20
C ALA A 58 -5.57 -25.93 -14.45
N ALA A 59 -6.84 -25.53 -14.40
CA ALA A 59 -7.74 -25.55 -15.55
C ALA A 59 -7.21 -24.69 -16.71
N ILE A 60 -6.70 -23.48 -16.43
CA ILE A 60 -6.10 -22.62 -17.46
C ILE A 60 -4.81 -23.23 -18.02
N ARG A 61 -3.96 -23.80 -17.15
CA ARG A 61 -2.70 -24.44 -17.56
C ARG A 61 -2.96 -25.61 -18.52
N ASP A 62 -3.96 -26.42 -18.20
CA ASP A 62 -4.24 -27.67 -18.90
C ASP A 62 -5.31 -27.51 -20.01
N TYR A 63 -5.83 -26.30 -20.20
CA TYR A 63 -6.78 -25.94 -21.25
C TYR A 63 -6.19 -26.17 -22.65
N LYS A 64 -6.93 -26.89 -23.51
CA LYS A 64 -6.49 -27.23 -24.88
C LYS A 64 -7.53 -26.93 -25.96
N ASP A 65 -8.73 -26.52 -25.56
CA ASP A 65 -9.79 -26.21 -26.52
C ASP A 65 -9.41 -24.98 -27.34
N ARG A 66 -9.95 -24.91 -28.57
CA ARG A 66 -9.73 -23.80 -29.52
C ARG A 66 -8.24 -23.55 -29.85
N GLY A 67 -7.37 -24.55 -29.63
CA GLY A 67 -5.94 -24.45 -29.89
C GLY A 67 -5.17 -23.61 -28.87
N TYR A 68 -5.81 -23.15 -27.80
CA TYR A 68 -5.14 -22.42 -26.73
C TYR A 68 -4.24 -23.33 -25.91
N LYS A 69 -3.08 -22.79 -25.57
CA LYS A 69 -2.06 -23.46 -24.78
C LYS A 69 -1.47 -22.46 -23.79
N SER A 70 -1.06 -22.98 -22.65
CA SER A 70 -0.39 -22.24 -21.60
C SER A 70 1.09 -22.63 -21.53
N LYS A 71 1.97 -21.65 -21.40
CA LYS A 71 3.39 -21.86 -21.12
C LYS A 71 3.69 -21.45 -19.69
N VAL A 72 4.17 -22.40 -18.89
CA VAL A 72 4.71 -22.09 -17.55
C VAL A 72 6.17 -21.67 -17.72
N LEU A 73 6.50 -20.48 -17.22
CA LEU A 73 7.85 -19.96 -17.16
C LEU A 73 8.30 -19.93 -15.70
N ASP A 74 9.51 -20.44 -15.47
CA ASP A 74 10.10 -20.53 -14.15
C ASP A 74 10.65 -19.16 -13.72
N ALA A 75 9.97 -18.51 -12.78
CA ALA A 75 10.34 -17.22 -12.21
C ALA A 75 11.25 -17.36 -10.98
N THR A 76 12.28 -18.19 -11.09
CA THR A 76 13.31 -18.35 -10.06
C THR A 76 14.72 -18.29 -10.68
N PHE A 77 15.74 -18.07 -9.85
CA PHE A 77 17.15 -18.08 -10.25
C PHE A 77 18.02 -18.91 -9.30
N PRO A 78 19.15 -19.48 -9.75
CA PRO A 78 20.05 -20.24 -8.89
C PRO A 78 20.68 -19.37 -7.80
N ARG A 79 20.62 -19.82 -6.55
CA ARG A 79 21.20 -19.14 -5.38
C ARG A 79 22.70 -18.87 -5.56
N ALA A 80 23.41 -19.81 -6.17
CA ALA A 80 24.85 -19.72 -6.42
C ALA A 80 25.26 -18.55 -7.34
N GLU A 81 24.35 -18.01 -8.15
CA GLU A 81 24.63 -16.86 -9.03
C GLU A 81 24.64 -15.51 -8.26
N GLY A 82 24.21 -15.50 -7.00
CA GLY A 82 24.30 -14.31 -6.13
C GLY A 82 23.46 -13.12 -6.61
N VAL A 83 23.93 -11.91 -6.31
CA VAL A 83 23.17 -10.67 -6.52
C VAL A 83 23.01 -10.28 -8.00
N ASP A 84 23.90 -10.75 -8.87
CA ASP A 84 23.88 -10.45 -10.31
C ASP A 84 22.84 -11.29 -11.06
N ALA A 85 22.31 -12.34 -10.42
CA ALA A 85 21.36 -13.28 -11.01
C ALA A 85 20.03 -12.61 -11.39
N LEU A 86 19.54 -11.68 -10.56
CA LEU A 86 18.19 -11.13 -10.72
C LEU A 86 18.00 -10.45 -12.07
N ALA A 87 18.91 -9.55 -12.45
CA ALA A 87 18.84 -8.83 -13.72
C ALA A 87 18.90 -9.78 -14.92
N LYS A 88 19.84 -10.73 -14.90
CA LYS A 88 20.01 -11.75 -15.93
C LYS A 88 18.76 -12.62 -16.10
N HIS A 89 18.18 -13.10 -15.01
CA HIS A 89 17.02 -14.01 -15.07
C HIS A 89 15.71 -13.27 -15.38
N ILE A 90 15.62 -11.97 -15.11
CA ILE A 90 14.53 -11.13 -15.65
C ILE A 90 14.61 -11.04 -17.18
N VAL A 91 15.80 -10.84 -17.74
CA VAL A 91 15.99 -10.81 -19.21
C VAL A 91 15.60 -12.16 -19.82
N ARG A 92 16.06 -13.27 -19.22
CA ARG A 92 15.67 -14.62 -19.62
C ARG A 92 14.15 -14.80 -19.67
N LEU A 93 13.44 -14.40 -18.60
CA LEU A 93 11.97 -14.49 -18.55
C LEU A 93 11.31 -13.70 -19.69
N CYS A 94 11.83 -12.52 -20.00
CA CYS A 94 11.31 -11.68 -21.08
C CYS A 94 11.48 -12.35 -22.46
N GLU A 95 12.66 -12.94 -22.71
CA GLU A 95 12.97 -13.64 -23.95
C GLU A 95 12.12 -14.91 -24.11
N GLU A 96 12.03 -15.74 -23.05
CA GLU A 96 11.19 -16.94 -23.02
C GLU A 96 9.70 -16.60 -23.23
N ALA A 97 9.23 -15.50 -22.65
CA ALA A 97 7.86 -15.01 -22.86
C ALA A 97 7.62 -14.59 -24.31
N SER A 98 8.53 -13.82 -24.92
CA SER A 98 8.42 -13.43 -26.34
C SER A 98 8.45 -14.63 -27.28
N GLN A 99 9.30 -15.63 -26.97
CA GLN A 99 9.32 -16.87 -27.72
C GLN A 99 8.00 -17.63 -27.58
N ALA A 100 7.43 -17.72 -26.37
CA ALA A 100 6.13 -18.35 -26.16
C ALA A 100 5.00 -17.66 -26.96
N VAL A 101 5.01 -16.33 -27.08
CA VAL A 101 4.05 -15.63 -27.95
C VAL A 101 4.25 -15.99 -29.42
N THR A 102 5.50 -16.11 -29.85
CA THR A 102 5.85 -16.50 -31.23
C THR A 102 5.42 -17.93 -31.54
N ASP A 103 5.56 -18.84 -30.58
CA ASP A 103 5.14 -20.24 -30.66
C ASP A 103 3.61 -20.44 -30.56
N GLY A 104 2.86 -19.35 -30.39
CA GLY A 104 1.39 -19.35 -30.38
C GLY A 104 0.75 -19.74 -29.05
N PHE A 105 1.46 -19.59 -27.93
CA PHE A 105 0.86 -19.75 -26.60
C PHE A 105 -0.11 -18.60 -26.29
N ALA A 106 -1.31 -18.95 -25.83
CA ALA A 106 -2.36 -17.99 -25.48
C ALA A 106 -2.19 -17.44 -24.06
N PHE A 107 -1.52 -18.17 -23.18
CA PHE A 107 -1.27 -17.77 -21.80
C PHE A 107 0.18 -18.04 -21.40
N ILE A 108 0.76 -17.11 -20.65
CA ILE A 108 2.06 -17.24 -19.99
C ILE A 108 1.78 -17.24 -18.49
N ILE A 109 2.23 -18.29 -17.80
CA ILE A 109 2.13 -18.44 -16.35
C ILE A 109 3.53 -18.24 -15.78
N LEU A 110 3.76 -17.11 -15.11
CA LEU A 110 5.00 -16.83 -14.39
C LEU A 110 4.90 -17.49 -13.01
N SER A 111 5.70 -18.52 -12.76
CA SER A 111 5.58 -19.35 -11.55
C SER A 111 6.86 -19.38 -10.73
N ASP A 112 6.75 -19.10 -9.43
CA ASP A 112 7.87 -19.20 -8.47
C ASP A 112 7.90 -20.55 -7.71
N ARG A 113 7.06 -21.52 -8.12
CA ARG A 113 6.95 -22.85 -7.48
C ARG A 113 8.24 -23.67 -7.47
N ALA A 114 9.22 -23.33 -8.31
CA ALA A 114 10.52 -23.99 -8.34
C ALA A 114 11.45 -23.54 -7.20
N ILE A 115 10.99 -22.68 -6.29
CA ILE A 115 11.72 -22.29 -5.09
C ILE A 115 12.20 -23.53 -4.31
N SER A 116 13.48 -23.51 -3.92
CA SER A 116 14.14 -24.63 -3.22
C SER A 116 15.41 -24.13 -2.54
N LEU A 117 16.14 -24.99 -1.84
CA LEU A 117 17.43 -24.65 -1.23
C LEU A 117 18.43 -24.00 -2.21
N GLU A 118 18.35 -24.36 -3.49
CA GLU A 118 19.25 -23.86 -4.54
C GLU A 118 18.61 -22.82 -5.45
N ARG A 119 17.33 -22.50 -5.27
CA ARG A 119 16.57 -21.61 -6.16
C ARG A 119 15.83 -20.52 -5.39
N VAL A 120 16.12 -19.28 -5.74
CA VAL A 120 15.55 -18.06 -5.14
C VAL A 120 14.45 -17.54 -6.06
N PRO A 121 13.28 -17.12 -5.54
CA PRO A 121 12.23 -16.55 -6.38
C PRO A 121 12.64 -15.19 -6.92
N ILE A 122 12.23 -14.88 -8.15
CA ILE A 122 12.24 -13.52 -8.69
C ILE A 122 11.03 -12.80 -8.06
N PRO A 123 11.18 -11.55 -7.58
CA PRO A 123 10.04 -10.78 -7.06
C PRO A 123 8.88 -10.79 -8.05
N ALA A 124 7.71 -11.28 -7.62
CA ALA A 124 6.62 -11.61 -8.54
C ALA A 124 6.14 -10.40 -9.34
N LEU A 125 6.12 -9.24 -8.70
CA LEU A 125 5.79 -7.97 -9.32
C LEU A 125 6.81 -7.55 -10.38
N MET A 126 8.10 -7.78 -10.14
CA MET A 126 9.17 -7.46 -11.11
C MET A 126 9.12 -8.40 -12.31
N ALA A 127 8.83 -9.69 -12.10
CA ALA A 127 8.64 -10.66 -13.17
C ALA A 127 7.47 -10.26 -14.08
N VAL A 128 6.30 -9.97 -13.49
CA VAL A 128 5.11 -9.51 -14.25
C VAL A 128 5.39 -8.22 -15.00
N GLY A 129 5.90 -7.20 -14.30
CA GLY A 129 6.13 -5.89 -14.89
C GLY A 129 7.15 -5.94 -16.03
N ALA A 130 8.29 -6.63 -15.84
CA ALA A 130 9.30 -6.77 -16.87
C ALA A 130 8.75 -7.46 -18.13
N VAL A 131 8.07 -8.59 -17.97
CA VAL A 131 7.46 -9.32 -19.10
C VAL A 131 6.39 -8.47 -19.77
N HIS A 132 5.52 -7.79 -19.01
CA HIS A 132 4.49 -6.91 -19.57
C HIS A 132 5.09 -5.80 -20.44
N HIS A 133 6.06 -5.04 -19.92
CA HIS A 133 6.68 -3.96 -20.68
C HIS A 133 7.51 -4.47 -21.85
N TYR A 134 8.22 -5.59 -21.69
CA TYR A 134 8.99 -6.20 -22.77
C TYR A 134 8.08 -6.62 -23.93
N LEU A 135 7.01 -7.37 -23.67
CA LEU A 135 6.05 -7.77 -24.70
C LEU A 135 5.33 -6.57 -25.32
N THR A 136 5.13 -5.49 -24.56
CA THR A 136 4.55 -4.24 -25.11
C THR A 136 5.50 -3.60 -26.11
N ARG A 137 6.80 -3.50 -25.79
CA ARG A 137 7.83 -3.00 -26.72
C ARG A 137 7.97 -3.85 -27.97
N MET A 138 7.77 -5.16 -27.84
CA MET A 138 7.82 -6.13 -28.95
C MET A 138 6.50 -6.21 -29.74
N LEU A 139 5.49 -5.38 -29.41
CA LEU A 139 4.15 -5.41 -30.04
C LEU A 139 3.45 -6.78 -29.93
N GLN A 140 3.72 -7.49 -28.84
CA GLN A 140 3.25 -8.86 -28.57
C GLN A 140 2.25 -8.93 -27.42
N ARG A 141 2.13 -7.90 -26.57
CA ARG A 141 1.35 -7.97 -25.32
C ARG A 141 -0.13 -8.31 -25.52
N THR A 142 -0.76 -7.85 -26.59
CA THR A 142 -2.18 -8.14 -26.90
C THR A 142 -2.42 -9.58 -27.32
N ARG A 143 -1.37 -10.34 -27.67
CA ARG A 143 -1.47 -11.71 -28.20
C ARG A 143 -1.50 -12.78 -27.11
N VAL A 144 -1.41 -12.42 -25.83
CA VAL A 144 -1.23 -13.37 -24.73
C VAL A 144 -1.83 -12.84 -23.43
N GLY A 145 -2.32 -13.75 -22.58
CA GLY A 145 -2.64 -13.44 -21.18
C GLY A 145 -1.44 -13.69 -20.26
N ILE A 146 -1.17 -12.79 -19.31
CA ILE A 146 -0.09 -12.98 -18.32
C ILE A 146 -0.72 -13.35 -16.98
N ILE A 147 -0.38 -14.51 -16.44
CA ILE A 147 -0.87 -15.02 -15.17
C ILE A 147 0.30 -15.17 -14.21
N SER A 148 0.14 -14.69 -12.97
CA SER A 148 1.12 -14.91 -11.91
C SER A 148 0.67 -16.09 -11.04
N ASP A 149 1.54 -17.06 -10.85
CA ASP A 149 1.39 -18.17 -9.90
C ASP A 149 2.49 -18.03 -8.85
N SER A 150 2.20 -17.32 -7.76
CA SER A 150 3.23 -16.86 -6.82
C SER A 150 2.82 -17.01 -5.37
N GLY A 151 3.82 -17.26 -4.52
CA GLY A 151 3.66 -17.29 -3.07
C GLY A 151 3.66 -15.91 -2.38
N GLU A 152 4.01 -14.84 -3.09
CA GLU A 152 4.15 -13.50 -2.48
C GLU A 152 2.85 -12.68 -2.35
N PRO A 153 1.97 -12.64 -3.38
CA PRO A 153 0.74 -11.88 -3.31
C PRO A 153 -0.17 -12.43 -2.21
N ARG A 154 -0.62 -11.54 -1.32
CA ARG A 154 -1.44 -11.93 -0.15
C ARG A 154 -2.41 -10.84 0.28
N GLU A 155 -2.03 -9.57 0.08
CA GLU A 155 -2.85 -8.41 0.41
C GLU A 155 -3.52 -7.78 -0.83
N VAL A 156 -4.57 -7.01 -0.59
CA VAL A 156 -5.27 -6.22 -1.63
C VAL A 156 -4.30 -5.37 -2.44
N HIS A 157 -3.31 -4.74 -1.77
CA HIS A 157 -2.32 -3.90 -2.44
C HIS A 157 -1.47 -4.68 -3.45
N HIS A 158 -1.07 -5.91 -3.12
CA HIS A 158 -0.31 -6.77 -4.03
C HIS A 158 -1.12 -7.10 -5.29
N HIS A 159 -2.39 -7.48 -5.13
CA HIS A 159 -3.26 -7.77 -6.28
C HIS A 159 -3.48 -6.54 -7.17
N CYS A 160 -3.62 -5.34 -6.56
CA CYS A 160 -3.71 -4.09 -7.31
C CYS A 160 -2.41 -3.78 -8.08
N LEU A 161 -1.24 -4.04 -7.48
CA LEU A 161 0.05 -3.87 -8.16
C LEU A 161 0.18 -4.84 -9.33
N MET A 162 -0.10 -6.13 -9.11
CA MET A 162 -0.03 -7.15 -10.16
C MET A 162 -0.91 -6.76 -11.36
N ALA A 163 -2.17 -6.39 -11.12
CA ALA A 163 -3.05 -5.92 -12.20
C ALA A 163 -2.54 -4.62 -12.85
N GLY A 164 -2.16 -3.63 -12.03
CA GLY A 164 -1.70 -2.32 -12.51
C GLY A 164 -0.42 -2.36 -13.33
N TYR A 165 0.40 -3.41 -13.17
CA TYR A 165 1.61 -3.67 -13.95
C TYR A 165 1.47 -4.82 -14.95
N GLY A 166 0.24 -5.23 -15.25
CA GLY A 166 -0.07 -6.01 -16.45
C GLY A 166 -0.35 -7.50 -16.24
N ALA A 167 -0.50 -8.00 -15.01
CA ALA A 167 -1.06 -9.33 -14.78
C ALA A 167 -2.56 -9.33 -15.12
N ASP A 168 -2.97 -10.35 -15.86
CA ASP A 168 -4.36 -10.61 -16.17
C ASP A 168 -5.09 -11.34 -15.05
N ALA A 169 -4.36 -12.20 -14.34
CA ALA A 169 -4.84 -12.95 -13.19
C ALA A 169 -3.67 -13.33 -12.26
N VAL A 170 -4.00 -13.61 -11.00
CA VAL A 170 -3.05 -13.95 -9.94
C VAL A 170 -3.58 -15.16 -9.16
N CYS A 171 -2.77 -16.20 -9.05
CA CYS A 171 -2.97 -17.33 -8.15
C CYS A 171 -2.01 -17.18 -6.95
N PRO A 172 -2.50 -16.67 -5.81
CA PRO A 172 -1.70 -16.48 -4.60
C PRO A 172 -1.59 -17.79 -3.79
N TYR A 173 -0.91 -18.81 -4.34
CA TYR A 173 -1.02 -20.17 -3.81
C TYR A 173 -0.61 -20.30 -2.34
N MET A 174 0.40 -19.55 -1.89
CA MET A 174 0.85 -19.61 -0.50
C MET A 174 -0.16 -19.00 0.48
N ALA A 175 -1.01 -18.07 0.03
CA ALA A 175 -2.11 -17.57 0.85
C ALA A 175 -3.13 -18.68 1.14
N TYR A 176 -3.42 -19.55 0.16
CA TYR A 176 -4.30 -20.70 0.37
C TYR A 176 -3.67 -21.73 1.30
N VAL A 177 -2.37 -22.04 1.12
CA VAL A 177 -1.63 -22.93 2.03
C VAL A 177 -1.62 -22.39 3.47
N ALA A 178 -1.47 -21.07 3.64
CA ALA A 178 -1.54 -20.43 4.95
C ALA A 178 -2.94 -20.56 5.57
N ILE A 179 -4.02 -20.41 4.80
CA ILE A 179 -5.39 -20.62 5.28
C ILE A 179 -5.58 -22.09 5.72
N GLU A 180 -5.17 -23.06 4.91
CA GLU A 180 -5.22 -24.49 5.28
C GLU A 180 -4.48 -24.77 6.57
N LYS A 181 -3.28 -24.20 6.72
CA LYS A 181 -2.48 -24.32 7.94
C LYS A 181 -3.19 -23.75 9.16
N LEU A 182 -3.83 -22.58 9.03
CA LEU A 182 -4.60 -21.97 10.12
C LEU A 182 -5.85 -22.79 10.49
N VAL A 183 -6.49 -23.45 9.53
CA VAL A 183 -7.57 -24.41 9.81
C VAL A 183 -7.04 -25.62 10.57
N ALA A 184 -5.94 -26.22 10.11
CA ALA A 184 -5.32 -27.37 10.76
C ALA A 184 -4.84 -27.07 12.19
N GLU A 185 -4.46 -25.82 12.48
CA GLU A 185 -4.08 -25.34 13.82
C GLU A 185 -5.28 -24.84 14.65
N GLU A 186 -6.51 -25.01 14.17
CA GLU A 186 -7.74 -24.57 14.85
C GLU A 186 -7.79 -23.06 15.18
N LYS A 187 -7.07 -22.23 14.39
CA LYS A 187 -7.03 -20.76 14.55
C LYS A 187 -8.16 -20.02 13.83
N LEU A 188 -8.97 -20.74 13.06
CA LEU A 188 -10.11 -20.21 12.31
C LEU A 188 -11.43 -20.84 12.79
N PRO A 189 -12.59 -20.19 12.54
CA PRO A 189 -13.89 -20.72 12.92
C PRO A 189 -14.13 -22.13 12.36
N LYS A 190 -14.45 -23.09 13.24
CA LYS A 190 -14.62 -24.52 12.89
C LYS A 190 -15.86 -24.82 12.05
N ASP A 191 -16.84 -23.90 12.06
CA ASP A 191 -18.13 -24.01 11.37
C ASP A 191 -18.08 -23.54 9.91
N VAL A 192 -16.94 -23.05 9.44
CA VAL A 192 -16.77 -22.55 8.07
C VAL A 192 -15.94 -23.54 7.24
N PRO A 193 -16.51 -24.16 6.18
CA PRO A 193 -15.78 -25.05 5.28
C PRO A 193 -14.59 -24.36 4.60
N LEU A 194 -13.54 -25.12 4.27
CA LEU A 194 -12.31 -24.60 3.67
C LEU A 194 -12.58 -23.85 2.35
N GLU A 195 -13.46 -24.38 1.52
CA GLU A 195 -13.87 -23.77 0.25
C GLU A 195 -14.52 -22.40 0.47
N LYS A 196 -15.25 -22.26 1.58
CA LYS A 196 -15.86 -20.98 1.95
C LYS A 196 -14.81 -19.98 2.44
N LEU A 197 -13.76 -20.42 3.13
CA LEU A 197 -12.65 -19.58 3.53
C LEU A 197 -11.88 -19.06 2.31
N PHE A 198 -11.58 -19.93 1.33
CA PHE A 198 -10.97 -19.53 0.07
C PHE A 198 -11.85 -18.54 -0.71
N TYR A 199 -13.16 -18.81 -0.79
CA TYR A 199 -14.12 -17.88 -1.39
C TYR A 199 -14.12 -16.52 -0.68
N ASN A 200 -14.13 -16.50 0.66
CA ASN A 200 -14.14 -15.27 1.44
C ASN A 200 -12.85 -14.46 1.23
N TYR A 201 -11.69 -15.12 1.17
CA TYR A 201 -10.40 -14.49 0.86
C TYR A 201 -10.41 -13.83 -0.52
N ARG A 202 -10.82 -14.58 -1.57
CA ARG A 202 -10.91 -14.05 -2.93
C ARG A 202 -11.90 -12.89 -3.03
N LYS A 203 -13.08 -13.03 -2.42
CA LYS A 203 -14.10 -11.97 -2.33
C LYS A 203 -13.58 -10.72 -1.63
N ALA A 204 -12.80 -10.87 -0.56
CA ALA A 204 -12.18 -9.75 0.13
C ALA A 204 -11.13 -9.05 -0.76
N CYS A 205 -10.33 -9.82 -1.51
CA CYS A 205 -9.39 -9.29 -2.50
C CYS A 205 -10.14 -8.48 -3.58
N GLY A 206 -11.16 -9.06 -4.22
CA GLY A 206 -11.96 -8.39 -5.25
C GLY A 206 -12.63 -7.10 -4.75
N LYS A 207 -13.31 -7.14 -3.58
CA LYS A 207 -13.89 -5.94 -2.97
C LYS A 207 -12.83 -4.89 -2.60
N GLY A 208 -11.67 -5.34 -2.13
CA GLY A 208 -10.54 -4.46 -1.85
C GLY A 208 -10.00 -3.78 -3.11
N MET A 209 -9.92 -4.50 -4.23
CA MET A 209 -9.50 -3.94 -5.52
C MET A 209 -10.49 -2.87 -6.00
N LEU A 210 -11.80 -3.12 -5.93
CA LEU A 210 -12.83 -2.11 -6.22
C LEU A 210 -12.61 -0.84 -5.39
N LYS A 211 -12.32 -0.97 -4.10
CA LYS A 211 -12.00 0.17 -3.23
C LYS A 211 -10.78 0.95 -3.69
N VAL A 212 -9.72 0.28 -4.15
CA VAL A 212 -8.50 0.94 -4.62
C VAL A 212 -8.74 1.65 -5.95
N MET A 213 -9.40 0.98 -6.91
CA MET A 213 -9.78 1.55 -8.20
C MET A 213 -10.65 2.80 -8.04
N ALA A 214 -11.62 2.72 -7.12
CA ALA A 214 -12.53 3.81 -6.80
C ALA A 214 -11.81 5.08 -6.31
N LYS A 215 -10.63 4.96 -5.67
CA LYS A 215 -9.85 6.14 -5.23
C LYS A 215 -9.43 7.04 -6.39
N MET A 216 -9.25 6.48 -7.58
CA MET A 216 -8.92 7.23 -8.79
C MET A 216 -10.15 7.49 -9.68
N GLY A 217 -11.34 7.03 -9.26
CA GLY A 217 -12.54 7.08 -10.08
C GLY A 217 -12.55 6.07 -11.24
N VAL A 218 -11.79 4.97 -11.13
CA VAL A 218 -11.76 3.92 -12.15
C VAL A 218 -12.83 2.87 -11.86
N SER A 219 -13.72 2.63 -12.83
CA SER A 219 -14.85 1.71 -12.67
C SER A 219 -14.53 0.25 -13.02
N THR A 220 -13.69 -0.01 -14.02
CA THR A 220 -13.50 -1.37 -14.56
C THR A 220 -12.05 -1.83 -14.41
N LEU A 221 -11.87 -3.10 -14.05
CA LEU A 221 -10.53 -3.69 -13.97
C LEU A 221 -9.83 -3.66 -15.34
N ALA A 222 -10.56 -3.80 -16.44
CA ALA A 222 -10.03 -3.71 -17.78
C ALA A 222 -9.28 -2.38 -18.03
N SER A 223 -9.79 -1.25 -17.51
CA SER A 223 -9.10 0.06 -17.62
C SER A 223 -8.00 0.25 -16.58
N TYR A 224 -8.07 -0.45 -15.46
CA TYR A 224 -7.07 -0.38 -14.39
C TYR A 224 -5.81 -1.20 -14.71
N LYS A 225 -5.96 -2.30 -15.45
CA LYS A 225 -4.85 -3.17 -15.86
C LYS A 225 -3.83 -2.39 -16.68
N GLY A 226 -2.55 -2.48 -16.30
CA GLY A 226 -1.47 -1.76 -16.98
C GLY A 226 -1.49 -0.23 -16.84
N ALA A 227 -2.44 0.35 -16.09
CA ALA A 227 -2.58 1.80 -15.97
C ALA A 227 -1.53 2.46 -15.04
N GLN A 228 -0.82 1.65 -14.25
CA GLN A 228 0.24 2.12 -13.34
C GLN A 228 -0.17 3.31 -12.45
N VAL A 229 -1.36 3.24 -11.84
CA VAL A 229 -1.86 4.28 -10.92
C VAL A 229 -1.17 4.25 -9.55
N PHE A 230 0.15 4.25 -9.59
CA PHE A 230 1.04 4.14 -8.45
C PHE A 230 2.22 5.12 -8.58
N GLU A 231 2.80 5.44 -7.44
CA GLU A 231 4.11 6.09 -7.36
C GLU A 231 5.11 5.17 -6.66
N ALA A 232 6.32 5.09 -7.20
CA ALA A 232 7.43 4.40 -6.56
C ALA A 232 8.22 5.36 -5.66
N VAL A 233 8.56 4.93 -4.45
CA VAL A 233 9.40 5.69 -3.52
C VAL A 233 10.54 4.79 -3.09
N GLY A 234 11.78 5.23 -3.30
CA GLY A 234 12.98 4.49 -2.96
C GLY A 234 13.36 3.39 -3.96
N ILE A 235 12.87 3.45 -5.20
CA ILE A 235 13.20 2.49 -6.27
C ILE A 235 14.09 3.19 -7.30
N GLY A 236 15.23 2.60 -7.63
CA GLY A 236 16.19 3.16 -8.59
C GLY A 236 15.71 3.07 -10.03
N ALA A 237 16.24 3.96 -10.88
CA ALA A 237 15.89 4.06 -12.30
C ALA A 237 16.07 2.73 -13.05
N GLU A 238 17.13 1.98 -12.76
CA GLU A 238 17.38 0.65 -13.35
C GLU A 238 16.17 -0.30 -13.19
N VAL A 239 15.57 -0.34 -12.00
CA VAL A 239 14.41 -1.19 -11.70
C VAL A 239 13.15 -0.63 -12.38
N ILE A 240 12.97 0.69 -12.35
CA ILE A 240 11.83 1.35 -13.00
C ILE A 240 11.86 1.13 -14.51
N ASP A 241 12.98 1.37 -15.19
CA ASP A 241 13.06 1.31 -16.65
C ASP A 241 12.84 -0.10 -17.21
N VAL A 242 13.27 -1.12 -16.46
CA VAL A 242 13.13 -2.53 -16.85
C VAL A 242 11.75 -3.07 -16.50
N CYS A 243 11.29 -2.86 -15.26
CA CYS A 243 10.12 -3.56 -14.71
C CYS A 243 8.85 -2.70 -14.63
N PHE A 244 8.95 -1.37 -14.55
CA PHE A 244 7.84 -0.49 -14.17
C PHE A 244 7.88 0.83 -14.96
N ARG A 245 8.16 0.72 -16.25
CA ARG A 245 8.51 1.86 -17.10
C ARG A 245 7.41 2.92 -17.04
N ASP A 246 7.81 4.19 -16.98
CA ASP A 246 6.94 5.36 -16.87
C ASP A 246 6.27 5.56 -15.48
N THR A 247 6.55 4.71 -14.48
CA THR A 247 6.14 4.98 -13.10
C THR A 247 7.01 6.09 -12.47
N PRO A 248 6.41 7.14 -11.88
CA PRO A 248 7.16 8.17 -11.18
C PRO A 248 7.95 7.59 -9.99
N SER A 249 9.25 7.91 -9.92
CA SER A 249 10.08 7.66 -8.74
C SER A 249 11.00 8.84 -8.41
N ARG A 250 10.41 9.85 -7.75
CA ARG A 250 11.08 11.14 -7.47
C ARG A 250 12.23 11.02 -6.47
N ILE A 251 12.10 10.07 -5.55
CA ILE A 251 13.17 9.67 -4.63
C ILE A 251 13.61 8.30 -5.11
N ALA A 252 14.71 8.27 -5.87
CA ALA A 252 15.34 7.03 -6.31
C ALA A 252 15.89 6.25 -5.11
N GLY A 253 16.24 4.99 -5.32
CA GLY A 253 16.82 4.17 -4.26
C GLY A 253 17.37 2.85 -4.78
N VAL A 254 16.78 1.74 -4.34
CA VAL A 254 17.33 0.40 -4.52
C VAL A 254 17.49 0.03 -6.00
N ASN A 255 18.57 -0.66 -6.30
CA ASN A 255 18.88 -1.20 -7.63
C ASN A 255 18.62 -2.72 -7.68
N MET A 256 18.82 -3.36 -8.85
CA MET A 256 18.57 -4.81 -8.99
C MET A 256 19.40 -5.64 -8.00
N ALA A 257 20.68 -5.30 -7.81
CA ALA A 257 21.57 -6.03 -6.91
C ALA A 257 21.14 -5.94 -5.44
N LEU A 258 20.61 -4.80 -4.98
CA LEU A 258 20.08 -4.63 -3.62
C LEU A 258 18.79 -5.43 -3.43
N VAL A 259 17.89 -5.43 -4.41
CA VAL A 259 16.68 -6.28 -4.36
C VAL A 259 17.06 -7.75 -4.31
N ALA A 260 18.01 -8.20 -5.14
CA ALA A 260 18.52 -9.56 -5.14
C ALA A 260 19.12 -9.94 -3.79
N ARG A 261 19.87 -9.03 -3.16
CA ARG A 261 20.45 -9.23 -1.81
C ARG A 261 19.37 -9.44 -0.76
N ASP A 262 18.30 -8.65 -0.78
CA ASP A 262 17.19 -8.82 0.17
C ASP A 262 16.49 -10.16 -0.02
N TYR A 263 16.28 -10.59 -1.27
CA TYR A 263 15.69 -11.89 -1.58
C TYR A 263 16.59 -13.05 -1.18
N LEU A 264 17.91 -12.95 -1.38
CA LEU A 264 18.88 -13.94 -0.90
C LEU A 264 18.87 -14.05 0.63
N ARG A 265 18.79 -12.91 1.33
CA ARG A 265 18.69 -12.88 2.79
C ARG A 265 17.40 -13.52 3.30
N GLN A 266 16.26 -13.21 2.69
CA GLN A 266 14.98 -13.85 3.04
C GLN A 266 14.98 -15.34 2.74
N HIS A 267 15.56 -15.73 1.61
CA HIS A 267 15.73 -17.13 1.23
C HIS A 267 16.58 -17.91 2.24
N GLU A 268 17.70 -17.34 2.68
CA GLU A 268 18.56 -17.93 3.71
C GLU A 268 17.81 -18.14 5.04
N VAL A 269 16.96 -17.19 5.44
CA VAL A 269 16.11 -17.35 6.64
C VAL A 269 15.07 -18.45 6.43
N GLY A 270 14.47 -18.54 5.24
CA GLY A 270 13.44 -19.54 4.93
C GLY A 270 13.98 -20.98 4.83
N PHE A 271 15.19 -21.15 4.30
CA PHE A 271 15.84 -22.44 4.09
C PHE A 271 16.96 -22.73 5.11
N PHE A 272 17.06 -21.96 6.18
CA PHE A 272 18.08 -22.13 7.21
C PHE A 272 18.08 -23.59 7.72
N PRO A 273 19.24 -24.27 7.83
CA PRO A 273 19.29 -25.65 8.30
C PRO A 273 18.87 -25.72 9.77
N ARG A 274 17.59 -26.00 10.02
CA ARG A 274 17.03 -26.06 11.38
C ARG A 274 17.66 -27.19 12.21
N GLU A 275 18.17 -28.22 11.54
CA GLU A 275 18.90 -29.36 12.14
C GLU A 275 20.23 -28.94 12.79
N LEU A 276 20.76 -27.75 12.47
CA LEU A 276 22.02 -27.22 13.01
C LEU A 276 21.80 -26.17 14.12
N THR A 277 20.57 -26.04 14.65
CA THR A 277 20.21 -25.02 15.65
C THR A 277 19.28 -25.52 16.73
N ASP A 278 19.44 -25.02 17.96
CA ASP A 278 18.49 -25.21 19.08
C ASP A 278 17.17 -24.41 18.92
N VAL A 279 16.87 -23.91 17.72
CA VAL A 279 15.66 -23.11 17.45
C VAL A 279 14.46 -24.04 17.33
N THR A 280 13.73 -24.19 18.43
CA THR A 280 12.51 -25.01 18.55
C THR A 280 11.24 -24.32 18.08
N THR A 281 11.29 -23.03 17.75
CA THR A 281 10.10 -22.26 17.39
C THR A 281 9.78 -22.37 15.90
N HIS A 282 8.64 -22.99 15.59
CA HIS A 282 8.08 -23.10 14.24
C HIS A 282 7.31 -21.85 13.77
N GLU A 283 7.46 -20.72 14.45
CA GLU A 283 6.66 -19.51 14.22
C GLU A 283 7.39 -18.49 13.33
N LEU A 284 6.62 -17.73 12.55
CA LEU A 284 7.15 -16.58 11.81
C LEU A 284 7.46 -15.45 12.79
N GLU A 285 8.60 -14.78 12.61
CA GLU A 285 8.92 -13.57 13.37
C GLU A 285 7.86 -12.48 13.10
N ASN A 286 7.41 -11.80 14.15
CA ASN A 286 6.55 -10.63 14.01
C ASN A 286 7.42 -9.36 13.97
N PRO A 287 7.62 -8.74 12.80
CA PRO A 287 8.48 -7.56 12.68
C PRO A 287 7.86 -6.30 13.30
N GLY A 288 6.58 -6.31 13.69
CA GLY A 288 5.93 -5.13 14.27
C GLY A 288 5.59 -4.03 13.24
N GLU A 289 5.40 -4.37 11.96
CA GLU A 289 5.06 -3.40 10.91
C GLU A 289 3.80 -2.58 11.22
N TYR A 290 2.73 -3.24 11.70
CA TYR A 290 1.45 -2.57 11.97
C TYR A 290 1.35 -1.97 13.38
N ALA A 291 2.12 -2.49 14.33
CA ALA A 291 2.05 -2.10 15.73
C ALA A 291 3.42 -2.26 16.40
N TYR A 292 3.77 -1.27 17.22
CA TYR A 292 5.02 -1.26 17.98
C TYR A 292 5.24 -2.57 18.76
N ARG A 293 6.47 -3.06 18.73
CA ARG A 293 6.96 -4.16 19.56
C ARG A 293 8.24 -3.72 20.28
N SER A 294 8.48 -4.28 21.46
CA SER A 294 9.69 -3.99 22.25
C SER A 294 10.93 -4.76 21.77
N ASN A 295 10.78 -5.66 20.80
CA ASN A 295 11.90 -6.47 20.29
C ASN A 295 12.90 -5.56 19.55
N PRO A 296 14.21 -5.62 19.83
CA PRO A 296 15.22 -4.84 19.13
C PRO A 296 15.24 -5.01 17.60
N LYS A 297 14.78 -6.16 17.09
CA LYS A 297 14.69 -6.44 15.65
C LYS A 297 13.38 -5.94 15.01
N SER A 298 12.46 -5.38 15.79
CA SER A 298 11.18 -4.89 15.27
C SER A 298 11.33 -3.54 14.58
N GLU A 299 10.37 -3.25 13.71
CA GLU A 299 10.25 -2.00 12.98
C GLU A 299 10.23 -0.80 13.91
N ALA A 300 10.88 0.27 13.48
CA ALA A 300 10.91 1.52 14.22
C ALA A 300 9.59 2.28 14.05
N HIS A 301 9.01 2.75 15.15
CA HIS A 301 7.80 3.59 15.14
C HIS A 301 8.11 4.99 15.69
N ILE A 302 7.51 6.01 15.08
CA ILE A 302 7.59 7.41 15.57
C ILE A 302 6.91 7.56 16.93
N ASN A 303 5.79 6.85 17.11
CA ASN A 303 5.02 6.81 18.34
C ASN A 303 5.59 5.73 19.26
N ASP A 304 6.78 5.99 19.79
CA ASP A 304 7.45 5.13 20.77
C ASP A 304 6.85 5.30 22.18
N PRO A 305 6.58 4.21 22.94
CA PRO A 305 6.01 4.31 24.28
C PRO A 305 6.83 5.13 25.28
N GLY A 306 8.17 5.04 25.20
CA GLY A 306 9.08 5.81 26.06
C GLY A 306 8.97 7.30 25.75
N ALA A 307 8.95 7.66 24.47
CA ALA A 307 8.78 9.04 24.04
C ALA A 307 7.41 9.59 24.46
N ILE A 308 6.34 8.81 24.30
CA ILE A 308 4.98 9.20 24.73
C ILE A 308 4.94 9.43 26.24
N ALA A 309 5.55 8.56 27.04
CA ALA A 309 5.58 8.72 28.50
C ALA A 309 6.31 10.01 28.91
N ALA A 310 7.46 10.32 28.27
CA ALA A 310 8.20 11.55 28.52
C ALA A 310 7.40 12.80 28.11
N LEU A 311 6.66 12.75 26.99
CA LEU A 311 5.78 13.84 26.57
C LEU A 311 4.62 14.06 27.55
N GLN A 312 4.01 12.97 28.05
CA GLN A 312 2.95 13.05 29.04
C GLN A 312 3.44 13.63 30.37
N ASP A 313 4.63 13.24 30.84
CA ASP A 313 5.24 13.84 32.03
C ASP A 313 5.50 15.33 31.80
N ALA A 314 6.15 15.69 30.69
CA ALA A 314 6.43 17.09 30.34
C ALA A 314 5.16 17.96 30.36
N ALA A 315 4.06 17.48 29.77
CA ALA A 315 2.80 18.22 29.72
C ALA A 315 2.09 18.31 31.09
N ARG A 316 2.20 17.29 31.94
CA ARG A 316 1.53 17.26 33.26
C ARG A 316 2.29 18.03 34.33
N THR A 317 3.62 17.97 34.30
CA THR A 317 4.50 18.55 35.34
C THR A 317 5.21 19.82 34.91
N ASN A 318 4.99 20.27 33.66
CA ASN A 318 5.70 21.40 33.05
C ASN A 318 7.23 21.22 33.08
N SER A 319 7.71 19.98 32.92
CA SER A 319 9.11 19.61 33.03
C SER A 319 9.87 19.79 31.72
N ARG A 320 10.74 20.81 31.66
CA ARG A 320 11.66 21.00 30.52
C ARG A 320 12.60 19.82 30.31
N ARG A 321 13.00 19.14 31.39
CA ARG A 321 13.85 17.94 31.33
C ARG A 321 13.13 16.80 30.62
N ALA A 322 11.87 16.55 30.98
CA ALA A 322 11.07 15.51 30.33
C ALA A 322 10.80 15.85 28.86
N PHE A 323 10.58 17.13 28.52
CA PHE A 323 10.42 17.55 27.13
C PHE A 323 11.70 17.38 26.31
N ALA A 324 12.87 17.64 26.89
CA ALA A 324 14.16 17.40 26.24
C ALA A 324 14.40 15.90 25.98
N GLU A 325 14.02 15.03 26.93
CA GLU A 325 14.08 13.57 26.76
C GLU A 325 13.15 13.10 25.65
N PHE A 326 11.89 13.57 25.65
CA PHE A 326 10.95 13.32 24.56
C PHE A 326 11.53 13.75 23.21
N SER A 327 12.05 14.96 23.11
CA SER A 327 12.58 15.53 21.86
C SER A 327 13.73 14.68 21.32
N LYS A 328 14.67 14.30 22.18
CA LYS A 328 15.81 13.43 21.81
C LYS A 328 15.35 12.08 21.27
N GLN A 329 14.42 11.41 21.95
CA GLN A 329 13.91 10.11 21.52
C GLN A 329 13.09 10.24 20.21
N HIS A 330 12.26 11.26 20.13
CA HIS A 330 11.45 11.52 18.94
C HIS A 330 12.32 11.84 17.73
N ASP A 331 13.35 12.68 17.86
CA ASP A 331 14.28 13.00 16.77
C ASP A 331 15.01 11.76 16.27
N ALA A 332 15.44 10.87 17.19
CA ALA A 332 16.04 9.58 16.81
C ALA A 332 15.05 8.68 16.04
N ALA A 333 13.78 8.67 16.43
CA ALA A 333 12.73 7.94 15.70
C ALA A 333 12.47 8.56 14.31
N ILE A 334 12.38 9.89 14.22
CA ILE A 334 12.18 10.62 12.96
C ILE A 334 13.32 10.35 11.97
N ARG A 335 14.57 10.32 12.42
CA ARG A 335 15.75 9.96 11.60
C ARG A 335 15.61 8.58 10.96
N ARG A 336 15.05 7.61 11.69
CA ARG A 336 14.88 6.23 11.20
C ARG A 336 13.63 6.04 10.32
N CYS A 337 12.57 6.79 10.58
CA CYS A 337 11.25 6.51 9.99
C CYS A 337 10.86 7.45 8.83
N THR A 338 11.53 8.59 8.64
CA THR A 338 11.04 9.65 7.73
C THR A 338 12.13 10.23 6.84
N ILE A 339 11.74 10.75 5.68
CA ILE A 339 12.65 11.46 4.77
C ILE A 339 13.23 12.71 5.44
N ARG A 340 12.39 13.50 6.12
CA ARG A 340 12.84 14.73 6.82
C ARG A 340 13.87 14.46 7.91
N GLY A 341 13.88 13.25 8.48
CA GLY A 341 14.89 12.84 9.45
C GLY A 341 16.28 12.64 8.87
N ASN A 342 16.41 12.53 7.54
CA ASN A 342 17.69 12.44 6.85
C ASN A 342 18.20 13.80 6.33
N LEU A 343 17.49 14.88 6.67
CA LEU A 343 17.90 16.24 6.35
C LEU A 343 18.53 16.87 7.59
N ASP A 344 19.52 17.73 7.38
CA ASP A 344 20.12 18.58 8.40
C ASP A 344 20.20 20.02 7.90
N PHE A 345 20.35 20.96 8.82
CA PHE A 345 20.58 22.35 8.48
C PHE A 345 22.07 22.58 8.20
N ALA A 346 22.38 23.48 7.27
CA ALA A 346 23.75 23.91 6.98
C ALA A 346 24.27 24.85 8.07
N TRP A 347 24.50 24.32 9.27
CA TRP A 347 24.92 25.08 10.45
C TRP A 347 26.28 25.76 10.26
N ASP A 348 27.15 25.20 9.41
CA ASP A 348 28.44 25.76 9.01
C ASP A 348 28.30 27.12 8.30
N GLN A 349 27.15 27.39 7.69
CA GLN A 349 26.84 28.64 7.01
C GLN A 349 25.95 29.58 7.84
N ALA A 350 25.57 29.16 9.05
CA ALA A 350 24.69 29.92 9.92
C ALA A 350 25.49 30.79 10.92
N THR A 351 25.06 32.03 11.13
CA THR A 351 25.55 32.86 12.24
C THR A 351 24.57 32.72 13.42
N PRO A 352 24.99 32.21 14.58
CA PRO A 352 24.13 32.13 15.75
C PRO A 352 23.69 33.52 16.21
N VAL A 353 22.42 33.65 16.59
CA VAL A 353 21.86 34.87 17.19
C VAL A 353 21.48 34.61 18.66
N PRO A 354 21.50 35.63 19.51
CA PRO A 354 20.93 35.54 20.86
C PRO A 354 19.46 35.13 20.84
N LEU A 355 19.01 34.37 21.84
CA LEU A 355 17.64 33.83 21.88
C LEU A 355 16.58 34.95 21.97
N GLU A 356 16.94 36.06 22.59
CA GLU A 356 16.13 37.28 22.70
C GLU A 356 15.85 37.96 21.36
N GLU A 357 16.65 37.69 20.32
CA GLU A 357 16.39 38.17 18.95
C GLU A 357 15.41 37.26 18.20
N VAL A 358 15.15 36.05 18.71
CA VAL A 358 14.22 35.10 18.10
C VAL A 358 12.77 35.50 18.39
N GLU A 359 11.90 35.29 17.40
CA GLU A 359 10.45 35.48 17.56
C GLU A 359 9.94 34.77 18.82
N SER A 360 9.16 35.49 19.64
CA SER A 360 8.66 34.94 20.91
C SER A 360 7.79 33.69 20.71
N ALA A 361 7.80 32.79 21.68
CA ALA A 361 6.96 31.59 21.65
C ALA A 361 5.45 31.90 21.52
N ILE A 362 4.98 33.03 22.09
CA ILE A 362 3.59 33.49 21.98
C ILE A 362 3.24 33.90 20.54
N ALA A 363 4.20 34.41 19.76
CA ALA A 363 3.97 34.71 18.35
C ALA A 363 4.03 33.43 17.49
N ILE A 364 4.98 32.53 17.78
CA ILE A 364 5.14 31.26 17.04
C ILE A 364 3.91 30.35 17.21
N VAL A 365 3.38 30.21 18.44
CA VAL A 365 2.27 29.29 18.72
C VAL A 365 0.99 29.64 17.95
N LYS A 366 0.80 30.90 17.54
CA LYS A 366 -0.31 31.34 16.69
C LYS A 366 -0.30 30.71 15.30
N ARG A 367 0.83 30.14 14.87
CA ARG A 367 0.95 29.38 13.62
C ARG A 367 0.49 27.93 13.79
N PHE A 368 0.39 27.43 15.03
CA PHE A 368 0.02 26.05 15.29
C PHE A 368 -1.48 25.83 15.12
N ARG A 369 -1.81 24.63 14.68
CA ARG A 369 -3.17 24.16 14.45
C ARG A 369 -3.29 22.77 15.06
N THR A 370 -4.36 22.50 15.78
CA THR A 370 -4.68 21.10 16.10
C THR A 370 -5.26 20.43 14.85
N GLY A 371 -4.95 19.15 14.67
CA GLY A 371 -5.47 18.37 13.55
C GLY A 371 -7.00 18.30 13.55
N ALA A 372 -7.58 18.08 12.38
CA ALA A 372 -9.03 17.95 12.18
C ALA A 372 -9.51 16.56 12.65
N MET A 373 -9.91 16.45 13.91
CA MET A 373 -10.41 15.21 14.51
C MET A 373 -11.91 15.35 14.77
N SER A 374 -12.73 14.46 14.21
CA SER A 374 -14.19 14.59 14.30
C SER A 374 -14.70 14.30 15.71
N TYR A 375 -15.70 15.07 16.14
CA TYR A 375 -16.61 14.64 17.18
C TYR A 375 -17.27 13.32 16.72
N GLY A 376 -17.07 12.24 17.49
CA GLY A 376 -17.42 10.86 17.10
C GLY A 376 -16.21 9.95 16.87
N SER A 377 -15.06 10.49 16.47
CA SER A 377 -13.78 9.76 16.51
C SER A 377 -13.06 9.91 17.85
N ILE A 378 -13.29 11.05 18.51
CA ILE A 378 -12.80 11.37 19.86
C ILE A 378 -13.97 11.85 20.73
N SER A 379 -13.77 11.80 22.05
CA SER A 379 -14.78 12.24 23.02
C SER A 379 -14.99 13.75 22.99
N ILE A 380 -16.14 14.22 23.51
CA ILE A 380 -16.44 15.66 23.58
C ILE A 380 -15.45 16.39 24.50
N GLU A 381 -14.99 15.73 25.55
CA GLU A 381 -14.02 16.26 26.50
C GLU A 381 -12.69 16.49 25.80
N ALA A 382 -12.20 15.53 25.02
CA ALA A 382 -10.97 15.68 24.25
C ALA A 382 -11.10 16.79 23.19
N HIS A 383 -12.21 16.79 22.44
CA HIS A 383 -12.45 17.75 21.36
C HIS A 383 -12.54 19.19 21.89
N SER A 384 -13.35 19.42 22.93
CA SER A 384 -13.52 20.74 23.53
C SER A 384 -12.27 21.20 24.27
N THR A 385 -11.52 20.30 24.91
CA THR A 385 -10.24 20.64 25.56
C THR A 385 -9.24 21.22 24.56
N LEU A 386 -9.14 20.64 23.36
CA LEU A 386 -8.27 21.17 22.30
C LEU A 386 -8.71 22.56 21.85
N ALA A 387 -10.02 22.78 21.67
CA ALA A 387 -10.53 24.08 21.27
C ALA A 387 -10.25 25.16 22.34
N VAL A 388 -10.53 24.87 23.61
CA VAL A 388 -10.23 25.78 24.72
C VAL A 388 -8.73 26.09 24.78
N ALA A 389 -7.87 25.08 24.68
CA ALA A 389 -6.43 25.27 24.72
C ALA A 389 -5.93 26.17 23.58
N MET A 390 -6.36 25.92 22.34
CA MET A 390 -5.92 26.72 21.20
C MET A 390 -6.46 28.15 21.24
N ASN A 391 -7.71 28.35 21.66
CA ASN A 391 -8.29 29.68 21.83
C ASN A 391 -7.55 30.50 22.90
N ARG A 392 -7.14 29.87 24.02
CA ARG A 392 -6.30 30.54 25.05
C ARG A 392 -4.94 30.97 24.51
N LEU A 393 -4.40 30.24 23.54
CA LEU A 393 -3.10 30.50 22.92
C LEU A 393 -3.19 31.44 21.70
N ASP A 394 -4.39 31.93 21.36
CA ASP A 394 -4.66 32.67 20.11
C ASP A 394 -4.21 31.89 18.85
N ALA A 395 -4.25 30.57 18.96
CA ALA A 395 -4.02 29.62 17.90
C ALA A 395 -5.38 29.06 17.43
N LYS A 396 -5.39 28.12 16.47
CA LYS A 396 -6.66 27.60 15.95
C LYS A 396 -6.81 26.10 16.14
N SER A 397 -8.00 25.67 16.53
CA SER A 397 -8.43 24.27 16.45
C SER A 397 -9.36 24.04 15.27
N ASN A 398 -9.56 22.77 14.90
CA ASN A 398 -10.39 22.36 13.78
C ASN A 398 -11.47 21.36 14.24
N THR A 399 -12.70 21.51 13.74
CA THR A 399 -13.82 20.65 14.12
C THR A 399 -13.70 19.19 13.68
N GLY A 400 -12.95 18.93 12.61
CA GLY A 400 -13.08 17.67 11.87
C GLY A 400 -14.45 17.55 11.19
N GLU A 401 -14.76 16.34 10.71
CA GLU A 401 -15.91 16.09 9.82
C GLU A 401 -17.26 16.06 10.52
N GLY A 402 -17.30 15.95 11.85
CA GLY A 402 -18.50 15.58 12.62
C GLY A 402 -19.43 16.75 12.99
N GLY A 403 -19.15 17.96 12.50
CA GLY A 403 -19.84 19.18 12.94
C GLY A 403 -19.39 19.69 14.30
N GLU A 404 -20.11 20.68 14.82
CA GLU A 404 -19.88 21.27 16.14
C GLU A 404 -21.20 21.72 16.75
N ALA A 405 -21.42 21.40 18.02
CA ALA A 405 -22.67 21.70 18.72
C ALA A 405 -22.83 23.22 18.95
N PRO A 406 -24.01 23.83 18.69
CA PRO A 406 -24.20 25.28 18.77
C PRO A 406 -23.89 25.89 20.13
N GLU A 407 -24.06 25.15 21.22
CA GLU A 407 -23.80 25.63 22.59
C GLU A 407 -22.32 25.99 22.78
N ARG A 408 -21.42 25.44 21.96
CA ARG A 408 -19.98 25.75 21.99
C ARG A 408 -19.63 27.10 21.38
N PHE A 409 -20.55 27.71 20.64
CA PHE A 409 -20.33 29.01 20.00
C PHE A 409 -20.38 30.15 21.02
N GLU A 410 -21.07 29.92 22.14
CA GLU A 410 -21.11 30.84 23.25
C GLU A 410 -19.81 30.77 24.08
N ARG A 411 -19.43 31.91 24.66
CA ARG A 411 -18.33 31.94 25.61
C ARG A 411 -18.78 31.33 26.94
N MET A 412 -17.88 30.58 27.54
CA MET A 412 -18.08 30.00 28.87
C MET A 412 -18.06 31.11 29.94
N ALA A 413 -18.68 30.84 31.09
CA ALA A 413 -18.74 31.78 32.21
C ALA A 413 -17.35 32.23 32.72
N ASN A 414 -16.32 31.39 32.54
CA ASN A 414 -14.94 31.70 32.92
C ASN A 414 -14.15 32.48 31.83
N GLY A 415 -14.81 32.86 30.73
CA GLY A 415 -14.22 33.60 29.61
C GLY A 415 -13.61 32.74 28.50
N ASP A 416 -13.48 31.43 28.71
CA ASP A 416 -13.01 30.49 27.69
C ASP A 416 -14.02 30.33 26.53
N SER A 417 -13.55 29.77 25.42
CA SER A 417 -14.42 29.36 24.32
C SER A 417 -14.10 27.94 23.89
N MET A 418 -15.16 27.13 23.73
CA MET A 418 -15.08 25.78 23.16
C MET A 418 -15.25 25.79 21.64
N ARG A 419 -15.48 26.94 21.02
CA ARG A 419 -15.68 27.09 19.57
C ARG A 419 -14.37 26.79 18.84
N SER A 420 -14.40 25.88 17.88
CA SER A 420 -13.25 25.64 17.02
C SER A 420 -13.14 26.72 15.95
N SER A 421 -11.98 27.36 15.80
CA SER A 421 -11.81 28.47 14.84
C SER A 421 -11.95 28.01 13.38
N ILE A 422 -11.47 26.79 13.06
CA ILE A 422 -11.56 26.20 11.72
C ILE A 422 -12.76 25.24 11.68
N LYS A 423 -13.62 25.42 10.69
CA LYS A 423 -14.77 24.56 10.42
C LYS A 423 -14.53 23.76 9.14
N GLN A 424 -14.64 22.44 9.21
CA GLN A 424 -14.39 21.55 8.09
C GLN A 424 -15.68 21.20 7.33
N VAL A 425 -15.60 21.23 6.00
CA VAL A 425 -16.66 20.79 5.08
C VAL A 425 -16.15 19.58 4.31
N ALA A 426 -16.59 18.39 4.73
CA ALA A 426 -16.22 17.08 4.15
C ALA A 426 -17.38 16.46 3.37
N SER A 427 -17.15 15.35 2.65
CA SER A 427 -18.09 14.74 1.70
C SER A 427 -19.49 14.48 2.30
N GLY A 428 -19.58 13.96 3.52
CA GLY A 428 -20.86 13.69 4.20
C GLY A 428 -21.60 14.93 4.68
N ARG A 429 -20.95 16.11 4.70
CA ARG A 429 -21.51 17.39 5.17
C ARG A 429 -22.15 17.32 6.57
N PHE A 430 -21.66 16.44 7.44
CA PHE A 430 -22.23 16.28 8.79
C PHE A 430 -22.10 17.57 9.59
N GLY A 431 -23.20 18.00 10.21
CA GLY A 431 -23.28 19.22 11.02
C GLY A 431 -23.03 20.53 10.27
N VAL A 432 -22.90 20.51 8.95
CA VAL A 432 -22.73 21.72 8.14
C VAL A 432 -24.08 22.43 8.02
N SER A 433 -24.21 23.55 8.72
CA SER A 433 -25.37 24.44 8.70
C SER A 433 -24.94 25.89 8.50
N ILE A 434 -25.87 26.79 8.19
CA ILE A 434 -25.56 28.23 8.10
C ILE A 434 -24.97 28.72 9.42
N ASN A 435 -25.56 28.35 10.56
CA ASN A 435 -25.05 28.74 11.88
C ASN A 435 -23.62 28.21 12.13
N TYR A 436 -23.34 26.97 11.73
CA TYR A 436 -22.00 26.38 11.83
C TYR A 436 -20.96 27.13 10.99
N LEU A 437 -21.30 27.45 9.73
CA LEU A 437 -20.42 28.16 8.80
C LEU A 437 -20.16 29.60 9.23
N THR A 438 -21.17 30.30 9.73
CA THR A 438 -21.04 31.68 10.24
C THR A 438 -20.17 31.75 11.50
N ASN A 439 -20.05 30.66 12.25
CA ASN A 439 -19.21 30.57 13.45
C ASN A 439 -17.78 30.06 13.16
N ALA A 440 -17.29 30.23 11.93
CA ALA A 440 -15.93 29.91 11.50
C ALA A 440 -15.08 31.17 11.34
N ASP A 441 -13.81 31.11 11.75
CA ASP A 441 -12.80 32.08 11.33
C ASP A 441 -12.13 31.62 10.01
N GLU A 442 -12.19 30.31 9.72
CA GLU A 442 -11.62 29.69 8.52
C GLU A 442 -12.45 28.46 8.13
N LEU A 443 -12.72 28.30 6.82
CA LEU A 443 -13.41 27.15 6.27
C LEU A 443 -12.42 26.23 5.57
N GLN A 444 -12.38 24.96 5.98
CA GLN A 444 -11.55 23.94 5.35
C GLN A 444 -12.39 23.00 4.49
N ILE A 445 -12.20 23.04 3.18
CA ILE A 445 -12.76 22.03 2.27
C ILE A 445 -11.88 20.78 2.36
N LYS A 446 -12.42 19.70 2.93
CA LYS A 446 -11.68 18.44 3.04
C LYS A 446 -11.87 17.60 1.80
N MET A 447 -10.82 17.52 0.98
CA MET A 447 -10.78 16.66 -0.19
C MET A 447 -10.35 15.23 0.14
N ALA A 448 -9.33 15.07 0.99
CA ALA A 448 -8.77 13.79 1.39
C ALA A 448 -8.07 13.89 2.75
N GLN A 449 -7.72 12.74 3.34
CA GLN A 449 -6.83 12.61 4.50
C GLN A 449 -5.88 11.44 4.34
#